data_AF-X0U676-F1
#
_entry.id   AF-X0U676-F1
#
_cell.length_a   1.000
_cell.length_b   1.000
_cell.length_c   1.000
_cell.angle_alpha   90.00
_cell.angle_beta   90.00
_cell.angle_gamma   90.00
#
_symmetry.space_group_name_H-M   'P 1'
#
loop_
_entity.id
_entity.type
_entity.pdbx_description
1 polymer ?
#
loop_
_entity_poly.entity_id
_entity_poly.type
_entity_poly.pdbx_seq_one_letter_code
_entity_poly.pdbx_strand_id
1 'polypeptide(L)'
;MTKQKVGLVLFWIAAIWTFLWGVLGSVFVGSAFRNLTMDEVNQTMWAFMGSWHLLWAFGVPLGALVAGIGILLYSSAKGSTVWKYGIGIALAVSIGMASGFLGHIPALFGIGGTLILLFFMGILWLWAKERMALKDSSTTAVDLKLVGYVFMLIAAWFICGIAGQPFMKALEG
;
A
#
# COMPACT_ATOMS: atom_id res chain seq x y z
N MET A 1 6.60 18.15 -21.21
CA MET A 1 7.13 16.91 -20.59
C MET A 1 6.37 15.72 -21.21
N THR A 2 7.03 14.65 -21.64
CA THR A 2 6.32 13.50 -22.26
C THR A 2 5.54 12.72 -21.19
N LYS A 3 4.43 12.05 -21.57
CA LYS A 3 3.62 11.24 -20.63
C LYS A 3 4.47 10.24 -19.83
N GLN A 4 5.48 9.66 -20.47
CA GLN A 4 6.39 8.72 -19.83
C GLN A 4 7.25 9.38 -18.73
N LYS A 5 7.79 10.58 -18.98
CA LYS A 5 8.57 11.32 -17.97
C LYS A 5 7.70 11.72 -16.77
N VAL A 6 6.46 12.15 -17.02
CA VAL A 6 5.49 12.45 -15.95
C VAL A 6 5.19 11.18 -15.14
N GLY A 7 4.91 10.06 -15.81
CA GLY A 7 4.66 8.77 -15.15
C GLY A 7 5.81 8.31 -14.26
N LEU A 8 7.06 8.46 -14.74
CA LEU A 8 8.25 8.10 -13.99
C LEU A 8 8.43 8.97 -12.72
N VAL A 9 8.20 10.28 -12.83
CA VAL A 9 8.25 11.20 -11.68
C VAL A 9 7.17 10.83 -10.65
N LEU A 10 5.94 10.60 -11.10
CA LEU A 10 4.83 10.17 -10.24
C LEU A 10 5.14 8.86 -9.53
N PHE A 11 5.71 7.88 -10.24
CA PHE A 11 6.09 6.60 -9.67
C PHE A 11 7.09 6.76 -8.53
N TRP A 12 8.17 7.53 -8.71
CA TRP A 12 9.18 7.69 -7.68
C TRP A 12 8.69 8.52 -6.48
N ILE A 13 7.93 9.59 -6.71
CA ILE A 13 7.31 10.36 -5.62
C ILE A 13 6.41 9.44 -4.78
N ALA A 14 5.59 8.62 -5.44
CA ALA A 14 4.69 7.71 -4.78
C ALA A 14 5.43 6.57 -4.05
N ALA A 15 6.52 6.05 -4.62
CA ALA A 15 7.35 5.04 -3.98
C ALA A 15 7.97 5.59 -2.68
N ILE A 16 8.52 6.81 -2.72
CA ILE A 16 9.06 7.51 -1.55
C ILE A 16 7.96 7.73 -0.52
N TRP A 17 6.80 8.27 -0.93
CA TRP A 17 5.65 8.48 -0.04
C TRP A 17 5.21 7.19 0.65
N THR A 18 5.03 6.11 -0.12
CA THR A 18 4.63 4.79 0.40
C THR A 18 5.63 4.28 1.43
N PHE A 19 6.93 4.44 1.16
CA PHE A 19 7.97 4.02 2.08
C PHE A 19 7.99 4.86 3.37
N LEU A 20 7.89 6.19 3.25
CA LEU A 20 7.85 7.09 4.40
C LEU A 20 6.68 6.75 5.33
N TRP A 21 5.48 6.56 4.80
CA TRP A 21 4.31 6.23 5.62
C TRP A 21 4.31 4.78 6.12
N GLY A 22 4.70 3.84 5.26
CA GLY A 22 4.74 2.41 5.60
C GLY A 22 5.80 2.07 6.65
N VAL A 23 6.92 2.80 6.68
CA VAL A 23 8.02 2.59 7.64
C VAL A 23 7.98 3.62 8.76
N LEU A 24 8.24 4.89 8.46
CA LEU A 24 8.38 5.92 9.49
C LEU A 24 7.04 6.18 10.18
N GLY A 25 5.97 6.36 9.41
CA GLY A 25 4.63 6.54 9.96
C GLY A 25 4.24 5.40 10.91
N SER A 26 4.53 4.16 10.52
CA SER A 26 4.25 2.97 11.34
C SER A 26 5.09 2.89 12.61
N VAL A 27 6.32 3.41 12.62
CA VAL A 27 7.14 3.51 13.84
C VAL A 27 6.49 4.48 14.84
N PHE A 28 6.07 5.65 14.39
CA PHE A 28 5.48 6.66 15.28
C PHE A 28 4.08 6.28 15.76
N VAL A 29 3.20 5.85 14.85
CA VAL A 29 1.85 5.35 15.20
C VAL A 29 1.96 4.12 16.09
N GLY A 30 2.78 3.15 15.70
CA GLY A 30 2.99 1.93 16.46
C GLY A 30 3.50 2.21 17.87
N SER A 31 4.40 3.17 18.04
CA SER A 31 4.88 3.59 19.36
C SER A 31 3.77 4.20 20.22
N ALA A 32 2.97 5.11 19.65
CA ALA A 32 1.85 5.72 20.37
C ALA A 32 0.83 4.66 20.82
N PHE A 33 0.38 3.80 19.91
CA PHE A 33 -0.66 2.80 20.17
C PHE A 33 -0.18 1.65 21.07
N ARG A 34 1.12 1.36 21.12
CA ARG A 34 1.69 0.33 22.01
C ARG A 34 1.87 0.80 23.45
N ASN A 35 2.15 2.09 23.65
CA ASN A 35 2.58 2.60 24.96
C ASN A 35 1.49 3.40 25.70
N LEU A 36 0.51 3.93 24.96
CA LEU A 36 -0.55 4.77 25.49
C LEU A 36 -1.91 4.05 25.47
N THR A 37 -2.81 4.44 26.37
CA THR A 37 -4.24 4.06 26.30
C THR A 37 -4.95 4.82 25.18
N MET A 38 -6.16 4.39 24.81
CA MET A 38 -6.89 5.07 23.71
C MET A 38 -7.21 6.53 24.02
N ASP A 39 -7.54 6.84 25.29
CA ASP A 39 -7.79 8.21 25.74
C ASP A 39 -6.53 9.09 25.64
N GLU A 40 -5.38 8.53 25.99
CA GLU A 40 -4.08 9.20 25.85
C GLU A 40 -3.71 9.40 24.38
N VAL A 41 -3.92 8.39 23.51
CA VAL A 41 -3.69 8.50 22.06
C VAL A 41 -4.53 9.62 21.45
N ASN A 42 -5.80 9.75 21.86
CA ASN A 42 -6.72 10.79 21.36
C ASN A 42 -6.29 12.22 21.72
N GLN A 43 -5.39 12.40 22.68
CA GLN A 43 -4.81 13.70 23.03
C GLN A 43 -3.52 14.00 22.24
N THR A 44 -3.02 13.04 21.44
CA THR A 44 -1.84 13.24 20.60
C THR A 44 -2.22 13.62 19.17
N MET A 45 -1.23 13.97 18.35
CA MET A 45 -1.42 14.15 16.91
C MET A 45 -1.89 12.87 16.19
N TRP A 46 -1.73 11.70 16.82
CA TRP A 46 -2.12 10.39 16.30
C TRP A 46 -3.50 9.91 16.78
N ALA A 47 -4.34 10.85 17.23
CA ALA A 47 -5.71 10.56 17.66
C ALA A 47 -6.42 9.61 16.71
N PHE A 48 -7.16 8.65 17.26
CA PHE A 48 -7.89 7.66 16.47
C PHE A 48 -8.92 8.38 15.60
N MET A 49 -9.02 7.97 14.32
CA MET A 49 -9.74 8.68 13.26
C MET A 49 -9.33 10.15 13.02
N GLY A 50 -8.28 10.65 13.67
CA GLY A 50 -7.69 11.96 13.42
C GLY A 50 -7.01 12.02 12.05
N SER A 51 -6.85 13.22 11.50
CA SER A 51 -6.35 13.43 10.13
C SER A 51 -4.98 12.78 9.89
N TRP A 52 -4.08 12.82 10.88
CA TRP A 52 -2.73 12.24 10.76
C TRP A 52 -2.75 10.71 10.82
N HIS A 53 -3.61 10.14 11.66
CA HIS A 53 -3.83 8.69 11.70
C HIS A 53 -4.46 8.20 10.38
N LEU A 54 -5.44 8.90 9.83
CA LEU A 54 -6.04 8.57 8.54
C LEU A 54 -5.02 8.69 7.39
N LEU A 55 -4.19 9.73 7.41
CA LEU A 55 -3.12 9.92 6.43
C LEU A 55 -2.11 8.75 6.46
N TRP A 56 -1.77 8.24 7.65
CA TRP A 56 -0.95 7.03 7.78
C TRP A 56 -1.71 5.78 7.31
N ALA A 57 -2.93 5.57 7.79
CA ALA A 57 -3.74 4.36 7.53
C ALA A 57 -3.99 4.15 6.02
N PHE A 58 -4.23 5.25 5.29
CA PHE A 58 -4.42 5.25 3.84
C PHE A 58 -3.17 5.64 3.05
N GLY A 59 -2.09 6.07 3.71
CA GLY A 59 -0.89 6.58 3.04
C GLY A 59 -0.22 5.56 2.14
N VAL A 60 -0.12 4.31 2.60
CA VAL A 60 0.43 3.20 1.80
C VAL A 60 -0.51 2.79 0.66
N PRO A 61 -1.82 2.55 0.87
CA PRO A 61 -2.76 2.30 -0.22
C PRO A 61 -2.79 3.41 -1.28
N LEU A 62 -2.81 4.68 -0.87
CA LEU A 62 -2.79 5.84 -1.77
C LEU A 62 -1.47 5.93 -2.52
N GLY A 63 -0.34 5.73 -1.84
CA GLY A 63 0.97 5.67 -2.47
C GLY A 63 1.07 4.56 -3.51
N ALA A 64 0.59 3.36 -3.20
CA ALA A 64 0.53 2.25 -4.15
C ALA A 64 -0.34 2.55 -5.38
N LEU A 65 -1.48 3.22 -5.18
CA LEU A 65 -2.35 3.67 -6.27
C LEU A 65 -1.63 4.68 -7.18
N VAL A 66 -1.01 5.71 -6.60
CA VAL A 66 -0.29 6.73 -7.38
C VAL A 66 0.92 6.11 -8.08
N ALA A 67 1.63 5.18 -7.45
CA ALA A 67 2.73 4.43 -8.06
C ALA A 67 2.23 3.60 -9.26
N GLY A 68 1.09 2.93 -9.09
CA GLY A 68 0.39 2.22 -10.17
C GLY A 68 0.02 3.12 -11.34
N ILE A 69 -0.58 4.29 -11.08
CA ILE A 69 -0.91 5.26 -12.13
C ILE A 69 0.36 5.76 -12.83
N GLY A 70 1.40 6.11 -12.06
CA GLY A 70 2.69 6.54 -12.59
C GLY A 70 3.30 5.49 -13.52
N ILE A 71 3.26 4.22 -13.12
CA ILE A 71 3.84 3.14 -13.93
C ILE A 71 3.01 2.81 -15.18
N LEU A 72 1.68 2.93 -15.11
CA LEU A 72 0.80 2.78 -16.27
C LEU A 72 1.04 3.90 -17.29
N LEU A 73 1.24 5.14 -16.83
CA LEU A 73 1.60 6.28 -17.69
C LEU A 73 2.99 6.10 -18.31
N TYR A 74 3.95 5.59 -17.53
CA TYR A 74 5.29 5.29 -18.00
C TYR A 74 5.29 4.20 -19.09
N SER A 75 4.51 3.14 -18.91
CA SER A 75 4.40 2.03 -19.88
C SER A 75 3.46 2.31 -21.05
N SER A 76 2.83 3.49 -21.10
CA SER A 76 1.82 3.86 -22.11
C SER A 76 0.64 2.87 -22.17
N ALA A 77 0.24 2.34 -21.02
CA ALA A 77 -0.89 1.44 -20.90
C ALA A 77 -2.21 2.14 -21.29
N LYS A 78 -3.18 1.35 -21.80
CA LYS A 78 -4.51 1.87 -22.14
C LYS A 78 -5.23 2.36 -20.87
N GLY A 79 -6.00 3.45 -20.98
CA GLY A 79 -6.75 4.01 -19.85
C GLY A 79 -7.72 3.02 -19.20
N SER A 80 -8.24 2.04 -19.95
CA SER A 80 -9.07 0.96 -19.41
C SER A 80 -8.34 0.03 -18.44
N THR A 81 -7.01 -0.05 -18.48
CA THR A 81 -6.19 -0.79 -17.51
C THR A 81 -6.17 -0.10 -16.15
N VAL A 82 -6.30 1.24 -16.10
CA VAL A 82 -6.40 2.02 -14.85
C VAL A 82 -7.65 1.62 -14.05
N TRP A 83 -8.75 1.31 -14.73
CA TRP A 83 -10.01 0.95 -14.08
C TRP A 83 -9.99 -0.42 -13.41
N LYS A 84 -9.28 -1.38 -14.01
CA LYS A 84 -9.01 -2.69 -13.39
C LYS A 84 -8.18 -2.54 -12.11
N TYR A 85 -7.29 -1.56 -12.08
CA TYR A 85 -6.47 -1.22 -10.92
C TYR A 85 -7.30 -0.63 -9.77
N GLY A 86 -8.20 0.31 -10.09
CA GLY A 86 -9.12 0.92 -9.11
C GLY A 86 -10.07 -0.09 -8.48
N ILE A 87 -10.66 -0.98 -9.27
CA ILE A 87 -11.49 -2.09 -8.77
C ILE A 87 -10.69 -2.98 -7.82
N GLY A 88 -9.43 -3.25 -8.15
CA GLY A 88 -8.59 -4.10 -7.32
C GLY A 88 -8.28 -3.52 -5.94
N ILE A 89 -8.05 -2.21 -5.89
CA ILE A 89 -7.85 -1.50 -4.63
C ILE A 89 -9.13 -1.51 -3.80
N ALA A 90 -10.29 -1.22 -4.40
CA ALA A 90 -11.56 -1.18 -3.69
C ALA A 90 -11.91 -2.54 -3.05
N LEU A 91 -11.76 -3.64 -3.81
CA LEU A 91 -12.00 -4.98 -3.28
C LEU A 91 -11.02 -5.34 -2.16
N ALA A 92 -9.73 -5.05 -2.33
CA ALA A 92 -8.72 -5.38 -1.33
C ALA A 92 -8.92 -4.59 -0.02
N VAL A 93 -9.33 -3.33 -0.11
CA VAL A 93 -9.72 -2.51 1.05
C VAL A 93 -10.96 -3.10 1.75
N SER A 94 -11.99 -3.49 1.00
CA SER A 94 -13.19 -4.10 1.55
C SER A 94 -12.91 -5.44 2.27
N ILE A 95 -12.06 -6.29 1.68
CA ILE A 95 -11.64 -7.56 2.30
C ILE A 95 -10.78 -7.32 3.55
N GLY A 96 -9.88 -6.32 3.48
CA GLY A 96 -9.07 -5.90 4.62
C GLY A 96 -9.91 -5.39 5.79
N MET A 97 -10.98 -4.64 5.53
CA MET A 97 -11.91 -4.20 6.58
C MET A 97 -12.79 -5.33 7.13
N ALA A 98 -13.03 -6.39 6.35
CA ALA A 98 -13.86 -7.52 6.75
C ALA A 98 -13.11 -8.63 7.50
N SER A 99 -11.78 -8.60 7.57
CA SER A 99 -10.97 -9.67 8.16
C SER A 99 -10.49 -9.30 9.56
N GLY A 100 -11.18 -9.72 10.61
CA GLY A 100 -10.68 -9.59 11.98
C GLY A 100 -10.68 -10.93 12.67
N PHE A 101 -9.56 -11.69 12.66
CA PHE A 101 -9.30 -12.87 13.53
C PHE A 101 -7.93 -13.55 13.25
N LEU A 102 -6.83 -12.78 13.09
CA LEU A 102 -5.50 -13.37 12.85
C LEU A 102 -4.51 -13.03 13.97
N GLY A 103 -3.81 -14.06 14.50
CA GLY A 103 -2.74 -13.91 15.49
C GLY A 103 -1.45 -13.32 14.93
N HIS A 104 -0.56 -12.82 15.81
CA HIS A 104 0.60 -11.99 15.46
C HIS A 104 1.97 -12.67 15.64
N ILE A 105 2.94 -12.26 14.81
CA ILE A 105 4.37 -12.61 14.91
C ILE A 105 5.21 -11.33 14.59
N PRO A 106 5.66 -10.58 15.61
CA PRO A 106 6.19 -9.21 15.45
C PRO A 106 7.30 -9.01 14.40
N ALA A 107 8.26 -9.93 14.29
CA ALA A 107 9.36 -9.83 13.33
C ALA A 107 8.89 -9.97 11.87
N LEU A 108 7.85 -10.77 11.64
CA LEU A 108 7.23 -10.97 10.33
C LEU A 108 6.54 -9.69 9.84
N PHE A 109 5.94 -8.93 10.74
CA PHE A 109 5.13 -7.77 10.38
C PHE A 109 5.94 -6.48 10.14
N GLY A 110 7.10 -6.31 10.78
CA GLY A 110 8.00 -5.18 10.51
C GLY A 110 8.90 -5.41 9.29
N ILE A 111 9.73 -6.45 9.35
CA ILE A 111 10.69 -6.77 8.26
C ILE A 111 9.93 -7.29 7.05
N GLY A 112 8.97 -8.19 7.25
CA GLY A 112 8.16 -8.73 6.15
C GLY A 112 7.31 -7.67 5.47
N GLY A 113 6.71 -6.74 6.21
CA GLY A 113 5.99 -5.60 5.62
C GLY A 113 6.88 -4.71 4.74
N THR A 114 8.09 -4.42 5.21
CA THR A 114 9.09 -3.65 4.43
C THR A 114 9.54 -4.40 3.17
N LEU A 115 9.81 -5.70 3.30
CA LEU A 115 10.18 -6.56 2.15
C LEU A 115 9.05 -6.66 1.13
N ILE A 116 7.80 -6.81 1.58
CA ILE A 116 6.61 -6.83 0.71
C ILE A 116 6.50 -5.53 -0.09
N LEU A 117 6.71 -4.38 0.55
CA LEU A 117 6.73 -3.07 -0.12
C LEU A 117 7.85 -2.98 -1.16
N LEU A 118 9.08 -3.38 -0.81
CA LEU A 118 10.22 -3.36 -1.74
C LEU A 118 9.99 -4.29 -2.94
N PHE A 119 9.51 -5.51 -2.69
CA PHE A 119 9.19 -6.46 -3.75
C PHE A 119 8.05 -5.96 -4.62
N PHE A 120 7.01 -5.35 -4.05
CA PHE A 120 5.94 -4.75 -4.83
C PHE A 120 6.46 -3.65 -5.77
N MET A 121 7.31 -2.73 -5.27
CA MET A 121 7.92 -1.70 -6.12
C MET A 121 8.80 -2.30 -7.21
N GLY A 122 9.58 -3.34 -6.88
CA GLY A 122 10.37 -4.10 -7.84
C GLY A 122 9.51 -4.78 -8.91
N ILE A 123 8.38 -5.37 -8.51
CA ILE A 123 7.39 -5.98 -9.39
C ILE A 123 6.79 -4.92 -10.33
N LEU A 124 6.38 -3.75 -9.83
CA LEU A 124 5.88 -2.66 -10.67
C LEU A 124 6.90 -2.26 -11.74
N TRP A 125 8.16 -2.14 -11.34
CA TRP A 125 9.25 -1.78 -12.24
C TRP A 125 9.55 -2.84 -13.31
N LEU A 126 9.63 -4.11 -12.90
CA LEU A 126 9.85 -5.23 -13.82
C LEU A 126 8.67 -5.40 -14.76
N TRP A 127 7.45 -5.29 -14.23
CA TRP A 127 6.22 -5.30 -15.00
C TRP A 127 6.23 -4.21 -16.08
N ALA A 128 6.66 -2.99 -15.75
CA ALA A 128 6.73 -1.90 -16.71
C ALA A 128 7.65 -2.23 -17.89
N LYS A 129 8.81 -2.80 -17.60
CA LYS A 129 9.79 -3.23 -18.63
C LYS A 129 9.22 -4.34 -19.50
N GLU A 130 8.63 -5.36 -18.90
CA GLU A 130 7.97 -6.47 -19.61
C GLU A 130 6.83 -5.94 -20.49
N ARG A 131 5.99 -5.06 -19.95
CA ARG A 131 4.84 -4.48 -20.63
C ARG A 131 5.24 -3.66 -21.87
N MET A 132 6.32 -2.89 -21.80
CA MET A 132 6.82 -2.09 -22.91
C MET A 132 7.46 -2.93 -24.03
N ALA A 133 7.89 -4.16 -23.73
CA ALA A 133 8.48 -5.08 -24.72
C ALA A 133 7.42 -5.87 -25.51
N LEU A 134 6.18 -5.96 -25.01
CA LEU A 134 5.10 -6.77 -25.58
C LEU A 134 4.20 -5.97 -26.52
N LYS A 135 3.66 -6.65 -27.55
CA LYS A 135 2.68 -6.10 -28.49
C LYS A 135 1.27 -6.66 -28.23
N ASP A 136 0.28 -5.78 -28.32
CA ASP A 136 -1.18 -6.01 -28.32
C ASP A 136 -1.73 -7.18 -27.47
N SER A 137 -1.89 -8.39 -28.02
CA SER A 137 -2.66 -9.47 -27.39
C SER A 137 -2.01 -10.06 -26.14
N SER A 138 -0.67 -10.11 -26.09
CA SER A 138 0.09 -10.61 -24.93
C SER A 138 0.01 -9.69 -23.71
N THR A 139 -0.53 -8.49 -23.90
CA THR A 139 -0.46 -7.45 -22.89
C THR A 139 -1.56 -7.51 -21.83
N THR A 140 -2.70 -8.13 -22.16
CA THR A 140 -3.81 -8.32 -21.22
C THR A 140 -3.44 -9.23 -20.06
N ALA A 141 -2.71 -10.32 -20.32
CA ALA A 141 -2.26 -11.25 -19.29
C ALA A 141 -1.29 -10.57 -18.30
N VAL A 142 -0.40 -9.73 -18.82
CA VAL A 142 0.55 -8.95 -18.03
C VAL A 142 -0.17 -7.87 -17.21
N ASP A 143 -1.18 -7.21 -17.76
CA ASP A 143 -2.04 -6.27 -17.02
C ASP A 143 -2.78 -6.96 -15.85
N LEU A 144 -3.27 -8.19 -16.04
CA LEU A 144 -3.94 -8.96 -14.98
C LEU A 144 -2.98 -9.40 -13.88
N LYS A 145 -1.74 -9.79 -14.21
CA LYS A 145 -0.71 -10.09 -13.21
C LYS A 145 -0.47 -8.90 -12.29
N LEU A 146 -0.32 -7.71 -12.89
CA LEU A 146 -0.14 -6.46 -12.14
C LEU A 146 -1.30 -6.21 -11.16
N VAL A 147 -2.55 -6.36 -11.61
CA VAL A 147 -3.72 -6.23 -10.74
C VAL A 147 -3.60 -7.20 -9.56
N GLY A 148 -3.27 -8.47 -9.79
CA GLY A 148 -3.06 -9.46 -8.73
C GLY A 148 -2.00 -9.06 -7.70
N TYR A 149 -0.88 -8.47 -8.12
CA TYR A 149 0.16 -8.00 -7.19
C TYR A 149 -0.29 -6.83 -6.32
N VAL A 150 -1.16 -5.96 -6.83
CA VAL A 150 -1.75 -4.84 -6.07
C VAL A 150 -2.70 -5.35 -5.01
N PHE A 151 -3.57 -6.29 -5.39
CA PHE A 151 -4.43 -6.99 -4.47
C PHE A 151 -3.64 -7.61 -3.33
N MET A 152 -2.56 -8.32 -3.67
CA MET A 152 -1.67 -8.95 -2.68
C MET A 152 -1.05 -7.91 -1.73
N LEU A 153 -0.55 -6.79 -2.24
CA LEU A 153 0.03 -5.73 -1.41
C LEU A 153 -1.00 -5.17 -0.41
N ILE A 154 -2.18 -4.84 -0.89
CA ILE A 154 -3.20 -4.20 -0.06
C ILE A 154 -3.74 -5.18 0.97
N ALA A 155 -4.00 -6.44 0.57
CA ALA A 155 -4.36 -7.49 1.49
C ALA A 155 -3.28 -7.67 2.57
N ALA A 156 -2.00 -7.71 2.18
CA ALA A 156 -0.90 -7.77 3.13
C ALA A 156 -0.90 -6.57 4.09
N TRP A 157 -1.06 -5.34 3.60
CA TRP A 157 -1.12 -4.13 4.44
C TRP A 157 -2.20 -4.22 5.53
N PHE A 158 -3.43 -4.57 5.16
CA PHE A 158 -4.52 -4.67 6.12
C PHE A 158 -4.33 -5.85 7.09
N ILE A 159 -3.92 -7.02 6.59
CA ILE A 159 -3.61 -8.17 7.45
C ILE A 159 -2.51 -7.82 8.46
N CYS A 160 -1.48 -7.07 8.04
CA CYS A 160 -0.43 -6.59 8.94
C CYS A 160 -0.97 -5.65 10.02
N GLY A 161 -1.89 -4.75 9.66
CA GLY A 161 -2.56 -3.86 10.61
C GLY A 161 -3.39 -4.63 11.64
N ILE A 162 -4.25 -5.53 11.18
CA ILE A 162 -5.15 -6.35 12.02
C ILE A 162 -4.36 -7.25 12.95
N ALA A 163 -3.39 -8.00 12.41
CA ALA A 163 -2.57 -8.88 13.22
C ALA A 163 -1.76 -8.11 14.26
N GLY A 164 -1.47 -6.82 14.05
CA GLY A 164 -0.79 -5.98 15.04
C GLY A 164 -1.66 -5.49 16.20
N GLN A 165 -2.99 -5.53 16.08
CA GLN A 165 -3.92 -4.95 17.06
C GLN A 165 -3.82 -5.55 18.47
N PRO A 166 -3.67 -6.87 18.66
CA PRO A 166 -3.62 -7.46 20.01
C PRO A 166 -2.41 -7.05 20.86
N PHE A 167 -1.48 -6.25 20.31
CA PHE A 167 -0.26 -5.80 20.97
C PHE A 167 -0.26 -4.28 21.20
N MET A 168 -1.40 -3.64 20.95
CA MET A 168 -1.58 -2.21 21.15
C MET A 168 -2.30 -2.01 22.47
N LYS A 169 -1.61 -1.43 23.46
CA LYS A 169 -2.22 -0.99 24.72
C LYS A 169 -3.44 -0.08 24.51
N ALA A 170 -3.44 0.70 23.43
CA ALA A 170 -4.58 1.54 23.07
C ALA A 170 -5.85 0.74 22.73
N LEU A 171 -5.71 -0.54 22.33
CA LEU A 171 -6.81 -1.42 21.95
C LEU A 171 -7.08 -2.53 22.99
N GLU A 172 -6.39 -2.48 24.14
CA GLU A 172 -6.70 -3.33 25.28
C GLU A 172 -8.01 -2.82 25.90
N GLY A 173 -9.10 -3.55 25.66
CA GLY A 173 -10.40 -3.40 26.31
C GLY A 173 -10.63 -4.52 27.32
#